data_AF-A0A7C4BM01-F1
#
_entry.id   AF-A0A7C4BM01-F1
#
_cell.length_a   1.000
_cell.length_b   1.000
_cell.length_c   1.000
_cell.angle_alpha   90.00
_cell.angle_beta   90.00
_cell.angle_gamma   90.00
#
_symmetry.space_group_name_H-M   'P 1'
#
loop_
_entity.id
_entity.type
_entity.pdbx_description
1 polymer ?
#
loop_
_entity_poly.entity_id
_entity_poly.type
_entity_poly.pdbx_seq_one_letter_code
_entity_poly.pdbx_strand_id
1 'polypeptide(L)' 'MIEHYAFGEIVVQGTRYTKDLIILCQGKDCRTYPNWWRKEGHFLQPEDLELVWEAKPECLVVGTGASG' A
#
# COMPACT_ATOMS: atom_id res chain seq x y z
N MET A 1 9.27 -6.96 3.31
CA MET A 1 8.47 -7.42 4.47
C MET A 1 8.15 -6.24 5.37
N ILE A 2 6.98 -6.21 6.01
CA ILE A 2 6.56 -5.16 6.96
C ILE A 2 7.09 -5.50 8.36
N GLU A 3 7.71 -4.53 9.02
CA GLU A 3 8.39 -4.70 10.31
C GLU A 3 7.69 -3.96 11.45
N HIS A 4 7.08 -2.81 11.15
CA HIS A 4 6.43 -1.97 12.15
C HIS A 4 5.24 -1.21 11.55
N TYR A 5 4.24 -0.94 12.38
CA TYR A 5 3.11 -0.06 12.07
C TYR A 5 2.70 0.72 13.30
N ALA A 6 2.44 2.02 13.11
CA ALA A 6 1.81 2.91 14.07
C ALA A 6 0.92 3.93 13.31
N PHE A 7 0.09 4.69 14.03
CA PHE A 7 -0.70 5.73 13.39
C PHE A 7 0.21 6.74 12.65
N GLY A 8 0.05 6.83 11.32
CA GLY A 8 0.85 7.70 10.46
C GLY A 8 2.24 7.17 10.10
N GLU A 9 2.59 5.93 10.46
CA GLU A 9 3.92 5.36 10.20
C GLU A 9 3.88 3.86 9.87
N ILE A 10 4.68 3.46 8.89
CA ILE A 10 4.94 2.05 8.59
C ILE A 10 6.42 1.85 8.21
N VAL A 11 7.03 0.74 8.66
CA VAL A 11 8.38 0.35 8.25
C VAL A 11 8.30 -0.91 7.39
N VAL A 12 8.81 -0.81 6.17
CA VAL A 12 8.82 -1.90 5.18
C VAL A 12 10.24 -2.06 4.65
N GLN A 13 10.82 -3.25 4.77
CA GLN A 13 12.20 -3.56 4.34
C GLN A 13 13.22 -2.56 4.91
N GLY A 14 13.16 -2.30 6.22
CA GLY A 14 13.99 -1.34 6.93
C GLY A 14 13.75 0.13 6.58
N THR A 15 12.84 0.43 5.65
CA THR A 15 12.55 1.81 5.20
C THR A 15 11.28 2.32 5.86
N ARG A 16 11.40 3.50 6.49
CA ARG A 16 10.29 4.18 7.16
C ARG A 16 9.50 5.04 6.17
N TYR A 17 8.18 4.89 6.19
CA TYR A 17 7.23 5.66 5.39
C TYR A 17 6.18 6.31 6.29
N THR A 18 5.78 7.53 5.93
CA THR A 18 4.77 8.33 6.66
C THR A 18 3.58 8.74 5.79
N LYS A 19 3.50 8.17 4.59
CA LYS A 19 2.38 8.35 3.65
C LYS A 19 1.91 6.99 3.18
N ASP A 20 0.68 6.97 2.67
CA ASP A 20 0.09 5.79 2.04
C ASP A 20 1.01 5.23 0.95
N LEU A 21 1.02 3.91 0.81
CA LEU A 21 1.90 3.18 -0.09
C LEU A 21 1.20 1.94 -0.64
N ILE A 22 1.70 1.41 -1.75
CA ILE A 22 1.32 0.09 -2.28
C ILE A 22 2.51 -0.86 -2.13
N ILE A 23 2.26 -2.09 -1.68
CA ILE A 23 3.25 -3.17 -1.69
C ILE A 23 2.76 -4.22 -2.69
N LEU A 24 3.53 -4.42 -3.75
CA LEU A 24 3.27 -5.50 -4.70
C LEU A 24 4.28 -6.62 -4.49
N CYS A 25 3.79 -7.85 -4.35
CA CYS A 25 4.62 -9.03 -4.21
C CYS A 25 4.38 -10.00 -5.39
N GLN A 26 5.47 -10.51 -5.95
CA GLN A 26 5.48 -11.55 -6.98
C GLN A 26 6.36 -12.69 -6.46
N GLY A 27 5.72 -13.76 -5.96
CA GLY A 27 6.44 -14.83 -5.27
C GLY A 27 7.10 -14.32 -3.99
N LYS A 28 8.44 -14.39 -3.94
CA LYS A 28 9.23 -13.93 -2.78
C LYS A 28 9.68 -12.47 -2.88
N ASP A 29 9.57 -11.88 -4.07
CA ASP A 29 10.02 -10.52 -4.32
C ASP A 29 8.88 -9.56 -4.07
N CYS A 30 9.13 -8.54 -3.25
CA CYS A 30 8.17 -7.49 -2.94
C CYS A 30 8.78 -6.14 -3.24
N ARG A 31 7.99 -5.29 -3.89
CA ARG A 31 8.34 -3.91 -4.21
C ARG A 31 7.34 -2.95 -3.58
N THR A 32 7.89 -1.93 -2.90
CA THR A 32 7.13 -0.87 -2.25
C THR A 32 7.06 0.35 -3.17
N TYR A 33 5.86 0.88 -3.34
CA TYR A 33 5.55 2.09 -4.11
C TYR A 33 5.08 3.16 -3.12
N PRO A 34 5.97 4.08 -2.70
CA PRO A 34 5.65 5.08 -1.71
C PRO A 34 4.87 6.26 -2.29
N ASN A 35 4.32 7.10 -1.41
CA ASN A 35 3.60 8.33 -1.76
C ASN A 35 2.38 8.07 -2.67
N TRP A 36 1.72 6.93 -2.50
CA TRP A 36 0.48 6.66 -3.19
C TRP A 36 -0.60 7.63 -2.73
N TRP A 37 -1.36 8.18 -3.67
CA TRP A 37 -2.38 9.16 -3.41
C TRP A 37 -3.66 8.79 -4.14
N ARG A 38 -4.78 8.94 -3.45
CA ARG A 38 -6.11 8.70 -4.00
C ARG A 38 -6.66 9.96 -4.64
N LYS A 39 -7.51 9.79 -5.64
CA LYS A 39 -8.29 10.87 -6.26
C LYS A 39 -9.17 11.57 -5.23
N GLU A 40 -9.72 10.83 -4.28
CA GLU A 40 -10.54 11.36 -3.19
C GLU A 40 -10.12 10.76 -1.84
N GLY A 41 -10.04 11.60 -0.81
CA GLY A 41 -9.77 11.14 0.55
C GLY A 41 -10.91 10.27 1.07
N HIS A 42 -10.58 9.21 1.83
CA HIS A 42 -11.54 8.26 2.41
C HIS A 42 -12.37 7.43 1.42
N PHE A 43 -12.25 7.66 0.11
CA PHE A 43 -12.97 6.91 -0.90
C PHE A 43 -11.98 6.25 -1.88
N LEU A 44 -11.82 4.94 -1.75
CA LEU A 44 -10.96 4.16 -2.63
C LEU A 44 -11.70 3.83 -3.93
N GLN A 45 -11.19 4.32 -5.04
CA GLN A 45 -11.76 4.13 -6.37
C GLN A 45 -10.91 3.17 -7.21
N PRO A 46 -11.49 2.48 -8.21
CA PRO A 46 -10.73 1.63 -9.12
C PRO A 46 -9.57 2.37 -9.80
N GLU A 47 -9.73 3.66 -10.12
CA GLU A 47 -8.70 4.48 -10.77
C GLU A 47 -7.49 4.74 -9.86
N ASP A 48 -7.64 4.63 -8.53
CA ASP A 48 -6.51 4.78 -7.60
C ASP A 48 -5.57 3.56 -7.64
N LEU A 49 -6.00 2.46 -8.26
CA LEU A 49 -5.37 1.15 -8.19
C LEU A 49 -4.82 0.67 -9.54
N GLU A 50 -4.57 1.58 -10.50
CA GLU A 50 -4.02 1.23 -11.83
C GLU A 50 -2.80 0.30 -11.74
N LEU A 51 -1.84 0.62 -10.87
CA LEU A 51 -0.65 -0.21 -10.62
C LEU A 51 -1.01 -1.63 -10.16
N VAL A 52 -2.05 -1.78 -9.34
CA VAL A 52 -2.53 -3.07 -8.84
C VAL A 52 -3.20 -3.86 -9.97
N TRP A 53 -3.99 -3.20 -10.82
CA TRP A 53 -4.64 -3.84 -11.96
C TRP A 53 -3.64 -4.32 -13.00
N GLU A 54 -2.59 -3.55 -13.26
CA GLU A 54 -1.48 -3.97 -14.12
C GLU A 54 -0.76 -5.21 -13.56
N ALA A 55 -0.56 -5.25 -12.24
CA ALA A 55 0.12 -6.35 -11.57
C ALA A 55 -0.73 -7.64 -11.48
N LYS A 56 -2.06 -7.54 -11.61
CA LYS A 56 -3.03 -8.66 -11.56
C LYS A 56 -2.78 -9.62 -10.39
N PRO A 57 -2.77 -9.13 -9.14
CA PRO A 57 -2.54 -10.00 -8.00
C PRO A 57 -3.72 -10.97 -7.80
N GLU A 58 -3.44 -12.14 -7.26
CA GLU A 58 -4.49 -13.11 -6.85
C GLU A 58 -5.33 -12.60 -5.68
N CYS A 59 -4.78 -11.70 -4.87
CA CYS A 59 -5.44 -11.12 -3.70
C CYS A 59 -5.02 -9.65 -3.52
N LEU A 60 -5.98 -8.79 -3.19
CA LEU A 60 -5.78 -7.40 -2.81
C LEU A 60 -6.15 -7.22 -1.33
N VAL A 61 -5.20 -6.77 -0.53
CA VAL A 61 -5.44 -6.37 0.87
C VAL A 61 -5.40 -4.85 0.96
N VAL A 62 -6.50 -4.25 1.42
CA VAL A 62 -6.61 -2.81 1.62
C VAL A 62 -6.54 -2.51 3.11
N GLY A 63 -5.48 -1.82 3.55
CA GLY A 63 -5.41 -1.28 4.90
C GLY A 63 -6.20 0.03 4.98
N THR A 64 -7.23 0.08 5.82
CA THR A 64 -8.10 1.27 6.00
C THR A 64 -7.55 2.25 7.06
N GLY A 65 -6.33 2.03 7.55
CA GLY A 65 -5.73 2.83 8.61
C GLY A 65 -6.31 2.52 9.99
N ALA A 66 -5.94 3.31 11.00
CA ALA A 66 -6.23 3.01 12.39
C ALA A 66 -7.72 3.14 12.78
N SER A 67 -8.49 3.94 12.04
CA SER A 67 -9.87 4.28 12.38
C SER A 67 -10.92 3.56 11.52
N GLY A 68 -10.52 2.77 10.53
CA GLY A 68 -11.45 2.09 9.62
C GLY A 68 -12.08 3.05 8.62
#